data_AF-A0A8T3EB11-F1
#
_entry.id   AF-A0A8T3EB11-F1
#
_cell.length_a   1.000
_cell.length_b   1.000
_cell.length_c   1.000
_cell.angle_alpha   90.00
_cell.angle_beta   90.00
_cell.angle_gamma   90.00
#
_symmetry.space_group_name_H-M   'P 1'
#
loop_
_entity.id
_entity.type
_entity.pdbx_description
1 polymer ?
#
loop_
_entity_poly.entity_id
_entity_poly.type
_entity_poly.pdbx_seq_one_letter_code
_entity_poly.pdbx_strand_id
1 'polypeptide(L)'
;MGVGPSLPAELGLLAGPFARGGFKRAQARASFHSHTRKSHGHLSEIIVYDEECFQGRRHEFTSECCNVMEFGFETVRSLRVESGAWVGFEHAAYQGQQFVLERGEYPQCDAFGGSNAYHIERMTSFRPIACANHRECRMSIYERENFLGRKGELSDDYPSLQAMGWCNNEVGSLRVQSGAFVCYQYPGYRGYQYIMECDRHCGEYKHFKEFGSHSQTPQIQSIRRIQQ
;
A
#
# COMPACT_ATOMS: atom_id res chain seq x y z
N MET A 1 -33.41 -74.77 -8.86
CA MET A 1 -33.92 -75.13 -7.53
C MET A 1 -32.75 -75.63 -6.69
N GLY A 2 -32.63 -75.16 -5.45
CA GLY A 2 -31.68 -75.66 -4.45
C GLY A 2 -30.52 -74.67 -4.19
N VAL A 3 -30.72 -73.70 -3.30
CA VAL A 3 -30.31 -73.69 -1.88
C VAL A 3 -28.80 -73.45 -1.67
N GLY A 4 -28.46 -72.36 -0.97
CA GLY A 4 -27.14 -72.18 -0.33
C GLY A 4 -26.90 -73.23 0.76
N PRO A 5 -25.77 -73.21 1.50
CA PRO A 5 -25.55 -72.12 2.47
C PRO A 5 -24.07 -71.80 2.84
N SER A 6 -23.93 -70.74 3.65
CA SER A 6 -23.02 -70.52 4.80
C SER A 6 -21.50 -70.85 4.75
N LEU A 7 -20.74 -69.77 5.02
CA LEU A 7 -19.39 -69.61 5.63
C LEU A 7 -18.82 -70.80 6.45
N PRO A 8 -17.47 -70.95 6.51
CA PRO A 8 -16.75 -70.37 7.66
C PRO A 8 -15.31 -69.84 7.39
N ALA A 9 -14.98 -68.84 8.21
CA ALA A 9 -13.76 -68.60 9.01
C ALA A 9 -12.31 -68.83 8.52
N GLU A 10 -11.51 -67.80 8.81
CA GLU A 10 -10.09 -67.75 9.22
C GLU A 10 -8.96 -68.05 8.22
N LEU A 11 -8.12 -67.04 8.02
CA LEU A 11 -6.66 -67.16 7.93
C LEU A 11 -6.04 -65.93 8.59
N GLY A 12 -5.35 -66.14 9.71
CA GLY A 12 -4.57 -65.11 10.38
C GLY A 12 -3.28 -64.77 9.63
N LEU A 13 -2.61 -63.68 10.02
CA LEU A 13 -1.16 -63.64 10.16
C LEU A 13 -0.68 -62.33 10.84
N LEU A 14 0.00 -62.54 11.97
CA LEU A 14 1.24 -61.90 12.44
C LEU A 14 1.34 -60.38 12.59
N ALA A 15 1.55 -60.01 13.86
CA ALA A 15 2.04 -58.74 14.35
C ALA A 15 3.48 -58.42 13.87
N GLY A 16 3.71 -57.14 13.56
CA GLY A 16 5.03 -56.51 13.46
C GLY A 16 5.00 -55.15 14.18
N PRO A 17 6.07 -54.74 14.88
CA PRO A 17 6.02 -53.62 15.84
C PRO A 17 6.09 -52.25 15.15
N PHE A 18 5.20 -51.34 15.55
CA PHE A 18 5.23 -49.92 15.17
C PHE A 18 6.39 -49.20 15.89
N ALA A 19 7.41 -48.82 15.13
CA ALA A 19 8.44 -47.90 15.57
C ALA A 19 7.88 -46.47 15.69
N ARG A 20 8.11 -45.82 16.84
CA ARG A 20 7.79 -44.41 17.09
C ARG A 20 8.75 -43.53 16.29
N GLY A 21 8.31 -43.03 15.13
CA GLY A 21 8.98 -41.97 14.38
C GLY A 21 8.58 -40.59 14.91
N GLY A 22 9.54 -39.85 15.46
CA GLY A 22 9.35 -38.48 15.93
C GLY A 22 9.14 -37.50 14.78
N PHE A 23 8.05 -36.71 14.85
CA PHE A 23 7.84 -35.56 13.99
C PHE A 23 8.74 -34.41 14.44
N LYS A 24 9.84 -34.16 13.73
CA LYS A 24 10.53 -32.87 13.77
C LYS A 24 9.96 -31.98 12.67
N ARG A 25 9.25 -30.92 13.06
CA ARG A 25 8.81 -29.84 12.17
C ARG A 25 10.05 -29.23 11.48
N ALA A 26 10.14 -29.41 10.17
CA ALA A 26 11.03 -28.61 9.34
C ALA A 26 10.38 -27.22 9.16
N GLN A 27 10.93 -26.19 9.80
CA GLN A 27 10.64 -24.81 9.43
C GLN A 27 11.38 -24.51 8.13
N ALA A 28 10.65 -24.48 7.01
CA ALA A 28 11.15 -23.92 5.77
C ALA A 28 11.24 -22.39 5.94
N ARG A 29 12.45 -21.85 6.05
CA ARG A 29 12.70 -20.41 5.88
C ARG A 29 12.49 -20.07 4.40
N ALA A 30 11.33 -19.51 4.06
CA ALA A 30 11.14 -18.87 2.77
C ALA A 30 11.96 -17.57 2.76
N SER A 31 13.12 -17.60 2.09
CA SER A 31 13.87 -16.38 1.79
C SER A 31 13.26 -15.74 0.55
N PHE A 32 12.43 -14.72 0.75
CA PHE A 32 11.94 -13.88 -0.32
C PHE A 32 13.05 -12.94 -0.78
N HIS A 33 13.75 -13.29 -1.85
CA HIS A 33 14.58 -12.35 -2.57
C HIS A 33 13.68 -11.60 -3.57
N SER A 34 13.22 -10.40 -3.21
CA SER A 34 12.62 -9.50 -4.18
C SER A 34 13.72 -9.03 -5.13
N HIS A 35 13.56 -9.33 -6.42
CA HIS A 35 14.41 -8.75 -7.46
C HIS A 35 13.95 -7.32 -7.69
N THR A 36 14.55 -6.36 -7.00
CA THR A 36 14.43 -4.95 -7.34
C THR A 36 15.30 -4.66 -8.56
N ARG A 37 14.68 -4.39 -9.72
CA ARG A 37 15.39 -3.73 -10.82
C ARG A 37 15.84 -2.37 -10.29
N LYS A 38 17.15 -2.15 -10.16
CA LYS A 38 17.73 -0.83 -9.93
C LYS A 38 17.40 0.05 -11.14
N SER A 39 16.33 0.83 -11.06
CA SER A 39 16.21 2.03 -11.88
C SER A 39 17.31 2.99 -11.45
N HIS A 40 18.03 3.55 -12.41
CA HIS A 40 18.98 4.65 -12.16
C HIS A 40 18.19 5.95 -11.90
N GLY A 41 17.33 5.93 -10.88
CA GLY A 41 16.59 7.07 -10.38
C GLY A 41 17.28 7.63 -9.13
N HIS A 42 17.11 8.92 -8.87
CA HIS A 42 17.61 9.61 -7.68
C HIS A 42 17.49 8.74 -6.42
N LEU A 43 18.55 8.68 -5.62
CA LEU A 43 18.50 8.04 -4.30
C LEU A 43 17.44 8.76 -3.47
N SER A 44 16.35 8.07 -3.11
CA SER A 44 15.35 8.55 -2.16
C SER A 44 15.87 8.36 -0.75
N GLU A 45 15.66 9.34 0.12
CA GLU A 45 16.13 9.34 1.50
C GLU A 45 15.07 9.94 2.44
N ILE A 46 14.81 9.24 3.54
CA ILE A 46 13.92 9.68 4.63
C ILE A 46 14.58 9.41 5.98
N ILE A 47 14.51 10.38 6.89
CA ILE A 47 14.97 10.29 8.26
C ILE A 47 13.75 10.31 9.17
N VAL A 48 13.61 9.32 10.05
CA VAL A 48 12.46 9.22 10.98
C VAL A 48 12.93 9.31 12.43
N TYR A 49 12.05 9.82 13.28
CA TYR A 49 12.29 10.08 14.70
C TYR A 49 11.15 9.49 15.55
N ASP A 50 11.46 8.99 16.75
CA ASP A 50 10.46 8.46 17.70
C ASP A 50 9.87 9.52 18.63
N GLU A 51 10.37 10.75 18.58
CA GLU A 51 9.80 11.94 19.22
C GLU A 51 9.45 13.02 18.19
N GLU A 52 8.64 14.00 18.62
CA GLU A 52 8.31 15.18 17.82
C GLU A 52 9.51 16.13 17.69
N CYS A 53 9.42 17.09 16.79
CA CYS A 53 10.44 18.13 16.58
C CYS A 53 11.85 17.57 16.31
N PHE A 54 11.95 16.41 15.64
CA PHE A 54 13.20 15.77 15.23
C PHE A 54 14.10 15.38 16.42
N GLN A 55 13.49 14.99 17.54
CA GLN A 55 14.17 14.57 18.77
C GLN A 55 14.18 13.05 18.95
N GLY A 56 14.79 12.58 20.03
CA GLY A 56 14.84 11.17 20.38
C GLY A 56 15.72 10.32 19.47
N ARG A 57 15.34 9.05 19.32
CA ARG A 57 15.99 8.10 18.42
C ARG A 57 15.69 8.48 16.99
N ARG A 58 16.72 8.39 16.14
CA ARG A 58 16.56 8.57 14.69
C ARG A 58 17.10 7.40 13.89
N HIS A 59 16.55 7.21 12.70
CA HIS A 59 17.06 6.27 11.71
C HIS A 59 16.86 6.81 10.29
N GLU A 60 17.83 6.57 9.42
CA GLU A 60 17.83 6.98 8.02
C GLU A 60 17.51 5.78 7.14
N PHE A 61 16.64 5.98 6.16
CA PHE A 61 16.18 4.94 5.24
C PHE A 61 16.36 5.39 3.79
N THR A 62 16.97 4.51 2.99
CA THR A 62 17.08 4.66 1.53
C THR A 62 16.26 3.60 0.78
N SER A 63 15.49 2.79 1.51
CA SER A 63 14.64 1.72 0.99
C SER A 63 13.36 1.61 1.81
N GLU A 64 12.43 0.79 1.35
CA GLU A 64 11.21 0.51 2.08
C GLU A 64 11.45 -0.10 3.48
N CYS A 65 10.55 0.23 4.40
CA CYS A 65 10.48 -0.31 5.76
C CYS A 65 9.07 -0.85 5.97
N CYS A 66 8.92 -2.18 6.04
CA CYS A 66 7.62 -2.82 6.22
C CYS A 66 7.13 -2.78 7.68
N ASN A 67 8.02 -2.53 8.65
CA ASN A 67 7.68 -2.42 10.06
C ASN A 67 8.79 -1.68 10.85
N VAL A 68 8.49 -0.48 11.34
CA VAL A 68 9.45 0.36 12.10
C VAL A 68 9.88 -0.25 13.44
N MET A 69 9.10 -1.21 13.98
CA MET A 69 9.46 -1.94 15.19
C MET A 69 10.74 -2.77 15.04
N GLU A 70 11.10 -3.15 13.80
CA GLU A 70 12.37 -3.84 13.51
C GLU A 70 13.59 -2.96 13.78
N PHE A 71 13.39 -1.64 13.80
CA PHE A 71 14.39 -0.62 14.11
C PHE A 71 14.21 -0.06 15.54
N GLY A 72 13.33 -0.70 16.32
CA GLY A 72 13.02 -0.38 17.70
C GLY A 72 12.12 0.85 17.88
N PHE A 73 11.45 1.32 16.84
CA PHE A 73 10.45 2.40 16.94
C PHE A 73 9.07 1.79 17.21
N GLU A 74 8.30 2.34 18.15
CA GLU A 74 6.89 1.98 18.28
C GLU A 74 6.05 2.62 17.17
N THR A 75 6.36 3.87 16.84
CA THR A 75 5.82 4.64 15.72
C THR A 75 6.79 5.75 15.36
N VAL A 76 6.66 6.28 14.14
CA VAL A 76 7.30 7.55 13.77
C VAL A 76 6.47 8.72 14.33
N ARG A 77 7.14 9.70 14.95
CA ARG A 77 6.51 10.92 15.50
C ARG A 77 6.89 12.18 14.73
N SER A 78 8.10 12.23 14.18
CA SER A 78 8.51 13.28 13.23
C SER A 78 9.45 12.69 12.18
N LEU A 79 9.56 13.34 11.03
CA LEU A 79 10.39 12.87 9.92
C LEU A 79 10.88 13.99 9.00
N ARG A 80 11.93 13.71 8.24
CA ARG A 80 12.45 14.56 7.17
C ARG A 80 12.58 13.74 5.90
N VAL A 81 12.04 14.24 4.80
CA VAL A 81 12.28 13.66 3.48
C VAL A 81 13.35 14.51 2.82
N GLU A 82 14.57 13.98 2.75
CA GLU A 82 15.73 14.68 2.18
C GLU A 82 15.69 14.64 0.65
N SER A 83 15.22 13.52 0.08
CA SER A 83 15.08 13.34 -1.36
C SER A 83 13.99 12.33 -1.76
N GLY A 84 13.40 12.59 -2.93
CA GLY A 84 12.37 11.75 -3.52
C GLY A 84 11.01 11.92 -2.84
N ALA A 85 10.06 11.09 -3.25
CA ALA A 85 8.75 10.99 -2.63
C ALA A 85 8.59 9.62 -1.96
N TRP A 86 7.87 9.62 -0.85
CA TRP A 86 7.59 8.44 -0.05
C TRP A 86 6.08 8.35 0.23
N VAL A 87 5.62 7.14 0.52
CA VAL A 87 4.30 6.90 1.09
C VAL A 87 4.45 6.26 2.45
N GLY A 88 3.84 6.89 3.46
CA GLY A 88 3.70 6.36 4.81
C GLY A 88 2.39 5.60 4.97
N PHE A 89 2.38 4.63 5.89
CA PHE A 89 1.21 3.81 6.21
C PHE A 89 0.99 3.73 7.71
N GLU A 90 -0.28 3.76 8.10
CA GLU A 90 -0.71 3.66 9.50
C GLU A 90 -0.25 2.36 10.17
N HIS A 91 -0.30 1.26 9.43
CA HIS A 91 0.02 -0.08 9.92
C HIS A 91 1.23 -0.68 9.19
N ALA A 92 1.82 -1.70 9.81
CA ALA A 92 2.86 -2.50 9.21
C ALA A 92 2.38 -3.19 7.92
N ALA A 93 3.32 -3.67 7.12
CA ALA A 93 3.07 -4.32 5.83
C ALA A 93 2.24 -3.47 4.85
N TYR A 94 2.45 -2.14 4.90
CA TYR A 94 1.84 -1.18 3.97
C TYR A 94 0.30 -1.17 4.02
N GLN A 95 -0.26 -1.28 5.23
CA GLN A 95 -1.70 -1.34 5.47
C GLN A 95 -2.20 -0.09 6.20
N GLY A 96 -3.52 0.11 6.16
CA GLY A 96 -4.21 1.22 6.81
C GLY A 96 -4.18 2.48 5.99
N GLN A 97 -4.34 3.62 6.66
CA GLN A 97 -4.31 4.94 6.02
C GLN A 97 -2.97 5.21 5.33
N GLN A 98 -3.00 5.93 4.21
CA GLN A 98 -1.83 6.31 3.43
C GLN A 98 -1.54 7.80 3.57
N PHE A 99 -0.26 8.17 3.55
CA PHE A 99 0.22 9.56 3.62
C PHE A 99 1.25 9.80 2.53
N VAL A 100 1.02 10.80 1.70
CA VAL A 100 2.07 11.28 0.80
C VAL A 100 3.12 12.06 1.61
N LEU A 101 4.38 11.69 1.45
CA LEU A 101 5.53 12.32 2.10
C LEU A 101 6.47 12.82 1.00
N GLU A 102 6.36 14.10 0.69
CA GLU A 102 7.20 14.78 -0.30
C GLU A 102 8.39 15.43 0.41
N ARG A 103 9.37 15.90 -0.35
CA ARG A 103 10.55 16.56 0.21
C ARG A 103 10.16 17.67 1.19
N GLY A 104 10.68 17.61 2.42
CA GLY A 104 10.36 18.57 3.46
C GLY A 104 10.54 18.05 4.89
N GLU A 105 10.15 18.90 5.84
CA GLU A 105 10.23 18.63 7.27
C GLU A 105 8.83 18.46 7.86
N TYR A 106 8.66 17.41 8.65
CA TYR A 106 7.39 17.02 9.27
C TYR A 106 7.60 16.87 10.78
N PRO A 107 7.46 17.97 11.56
CA PRO A 107 7.84 18.00 12.97
C PRO A 107 6.89 17.23 13.91
N GLN A 108 5.70 16.85 13.44
CA GLN A 108 4.68 16.12 14.22
C GLN A 108 3.76 15.34 13.29
N CYS A 109 2.97 14.41 13.84
CA CYS A 109 2.08 13.54 13.05
C CYS A 109 1.07 14.30 12.17
N ASP A 110 0.52 15.41 12.69
CA ASP A 110 -0.44 16.24 11.96
C ASP A 110 0.15 16.86 10.69
N ALA A 111 1.48 17.02 10.61
CA ALA A 111 2.15 17.59 9.45
C ALA A 111 2.05 16.70 8.21
N PHE A 112 1.98 15.37 8.36
CA PHE A 112 1.79 14.43 7.25
C PHE A 112 0.36 13.89 7.13
N GLY A 113 -0.44 13.97 8.20
CA GLY A 113 -1.86 13.58 8.16
C GLY A 113 -2.71 14.48 7.24
N GLY A 114 -2.33 15.75 7.07
CA GLY A 114 -3.07 16.75 6.29
C GLY A 114 -4.40 17.14 6.96
N SER A 115 -5.32 17.73 6.18
CA SER A 115 -6.68 18.08 6.66
C SER A 115 -7.60 16.86 6.68
N ASN A 116 -7.13 15.76 7.28
CA ASN A 116 -7.94 14.57 7.48
C ASN A 116 -8.83 14.74 8.72
N ALA A 117 -10.08 14.32 8.63
CA ALA A 117 -10.98 14.32 9.80
C ALA A 117 -10.62 13.22 10.81
N TYR A 118 -9.78 12.27 10.40
CA TYR A 118 -9.30 11.16 11.20
C TYR A 118 -7.93 11.52 11.80
N HIS A 119 -7.83 11.58 13.13
CA HIS A 119 -6.57 11.77 13.83
C HIS A 119 -5.69 10.53 13.65
N ILE A 120 -4.53 10.71 13.03
CA ILE A 120 -3.60 9.62 12.73
C ILE A 120 -2.34 9.88 13.54
N GLU A 121 -2.22 9.15 14.65
CA GLU A 121 -1.07 9.26 15.54
C GLU A 121 0.00 8.19 15.26
N ARG A 122 -0.24 7.30 14.29
CA ARG A 122 0.61 6.14 14.03
C ARG A 122 1.05 6.08 12.57
N MET A 123 2.34 5.92 12.37
CA MET A 123 2.95 5.51 11.10
C MET A 123 3.98 4.43 11.39
N THR A 124 3.76 3.24 10.84
CA THR A 124 4.54 2.04 11.20
C THR A 124 5.14 1.30 10.01
N SER A 125 4.84 1.74 8.78
CA SER A 125 5.60 1.34 7.59
C SER A 125 5.62 2.46 6.55
N PHE A 126 6.60 2.43 5.65
CA PHE A 126 6.74 3.39 4.57
C PHE A 126 7.61 2.84 3.44
N ARG A 127 7.49 3.43 2.25
CA ARG A 127 8.31 3.06 1.07
C ARG A 127 8.49 4.23 0.12
N PRO A 128 9.54 4.21 -0.71
CA PRO A 128 9.69 5.20 -1.77
C PRO A 128 8.61 5.01 -2.86
N ILE A 129 8.27 6.11 -3.53
CA ILE A 129 7.40 6.16 -4.71
C ILE A 129 8.32 6.30 -5.93
N ALA A 130 8.76 5.18 -6.48
CA ALA A 130 9.82 5.13 -7.50
C ALA A 130 9.43 5.80 -8.82
N CYS A 131 8.13 5.82 -9.15
CA CYS A 131 7.60 6.43 -10.36
C CYS A 131 7.18 7.89 -10.20
N ALA A 132 7.40 8.53 -9.05
CA ALA A 132 7.10 9.94 -8.88
C ALA A 132 7.95 10.79 -9.84
N ASN A 133 7.32 11.35 -10.88
CA ASN A 133 7.97 12.26 -11.82
C ASN A 133 7.00 13.37 -12.19
N HIS A 134 7.04 14.49 -11.45
CA HIS A 134 6.09 15.59 -11.60
C HIS A 134 6.03 16.19 -13.02
N ARG A 135 7.07 16.04 -13.84
CA ARG A 135 7.12 16.61 -15.21
C ARG A 135 6.36 15.80 -16.23
N GLU A 136 6.11 14.52 -15.95
CA GLU A 136 5.45 13.60 -16.88
C GLU A 136 4.48 12.72 -16.08
N CYS A 137 3.31 13.29 -15.82
CA CYS A 137 2.22 12.61 -15.13
C CYS A 137 1.01 12.53 -16.06
N ARG A 138 0.45 11.33 -16.22
CA ARG A 138 -0.79 11.11 -16.96
C ARG A 138 -1.63 10.05 -16.28
N MET A 139 -2.88 10.39 -16.01
CA MET A 139 -3.89 9.51 -15.45
C MET A 139 -5.17 9.58 -16.27
N SER A 140 -5.92 8.48 -16.33
CA SER A 140 -7.34 8.47 -16.71
C SER A 140 -8.20 8.04 -15.53
N ILE A 141 -9.29 8.74 -15.29
CA ILE A 141 -10.31 8.37 -14.32
C ILE A 141 -11.58 7.91 -15.03
N TYR A 142 -12.31 6.98 -14.42
CA TYR A 142 -13.52 6.40 -14.95
C TYR A 142 -14.64 6.42 -13.91
N GLU A 143 -15.85 6.67 -14.38
CA GLU A 143 -17.04 6.77 -13.54
C GLU A 143 -17.34 5.45 -12.82
N ARG A 144 -17.12 4.31 -13.48
CA ARG A 144 -17.42 2.99 -12.96
C ARG A 144 -16.17 2.13 -12.88
N GLU A 145 -16.28 1.03 -12.15
CA GLU A 145 -15.26 -0.01 -12.09
C GLU A 145 -14.96 -0.61 -13.48
N ASN A 146 -13.80 -1.25 -13.60
CA ASN A 146 -13.33 -1.91 -14.82
C ASN A 146 -13.20 -0.98 -16.04
N PHE A 147 -12.89 0.29 -15.81
CA PHE A 147 -12.64 1.31 -16.84
C PHE A 147 -13.87 1.62 -17.70
N LEU A 148 -15.05 1.60 -17.10
CA LEU A 148 -16.32 1.79 -17.78
C LEU A 148 -16.96 3.15 -17.44
N GLY A 149 -17.90 3.58 -18.29
CA GLY A 149 -18.63 4.83 -18.12
C GLY A 149 -17.85 6.02 -18.66
N ARG A 150 -18.18 7.22 -18.16
CA ARG A 150 -17.48 8.45 -18.57
C ARG A 150 -16.00 8.38 -18.18
N LYS A 151 -15.14 8.88 -19.07
CA LYS A 151 -13.68 8.98 -18.89
C LYS A 151 -13.26 10.44 -18.76
N GLY A 152 -12.33 10.72 -17.85
CA GLY A 152 -11.58 11.98 -17.76
C GLY A 152 -10.08 11.70 -17.90
N GLU A 153 -9.33 12.60 -18.56
CA GLU A 153 -7.86 12.54 -18.62
C GLU A 153 -7.27 13.67 -17.79
N LEU A 154 -6.25 13.35 -16.98
CA LEU A 154 -5.62 14.27 -16.04
C LEU A 154 -4.11 14.30 -16.30
N SER A 155 -3.55 15.51 -16.42
CA SER A 155 -2.10 15.79 -16.48
C SER A 155 -1.64 16.85 -15.48
N ASP A 156 -2.58 17.45 -14.75
CA ASP A 156 -2.37 18.58 -13.85
C ASP A 156 -3.03 18.35 -12.49
N ASP A 157 -2.90 19.33 -11.60
CA ASP A 157 -3.46 19.28 -10.27
C ASP A 157 -4.88 19.86 -10.26
N TYR A 158 -5.83 19.11 -9.71
CA TYR A 158 -7.24 19.43 -9.67
C TYR A 158 -7.74 19.48 -8.22
N PRO A 159 -7.82 20.68 -7.61
CA PRO A 159 -8.35 20.83 -6.26
C PRO A 159 -9.87 20.57 -6.20
N SER A 160 -10.55 20.52 -7.35
CA SER A 160 -11.93 20.02 -7.47
C SER A 160 -12.12 19.35 -8.83
N LEU A 161 -12.46 18.06 -8.82
CA LEU A 161 -12.82 17.34 -10.05
C LEU A 161 -14.13 17.88 -10.65
N GLN A 162 -15.04 18.35 -9.81
CA GLN A 162 -16.29 18.95 -10.26
C GLN A 162 -16.05 20.27 -11.02
N ALA A 163 -15.10 21.08 -10.58
CA ALA A 163 -14.69 22.29 -11.32
C ALA A 163 -14.04 21.97 -12.67
N MET A 164 -13.42 20.79 -12.82
CA MET A 164 -12.93 20.27 -14.11
C MET A 164 -14.07 19.78 -15.02
N GLY A 165 -15.28 19.59 -14.49
CA GLY A 165 -16.45 19.10 -15.21
C GLY A 165 -16.76 17.62 -14.97
N TRP A 166 -16.15 17.00 -13.96
CA TRP A 166 -16.51 15.67 -13.48
C TRP A 166 -17.83 15.73 -12.71
N CYS A 167 -18.87 15.02 -13.19
CA CYS A 167 -20.23 15.20 -12.67
C CYS A 167 -20.55 14.39 -11.41
N ASN A 168 -19.65 13.51 -10.97
CA ASN A 168 -19.85 12.64 -9.80
C ASN A 168 -18.83 13.00 -8.70
N ASN A 169 -19.10 12.60 -7.45
CA ASN A 169 -18.15 12.67 -6.34
C ASN A 169 -17.30 11.40 -6.23
N GLU A 170 -17.51 10.45 -7.15
CA GLU A 170 -16.87 9.13 -7.17
C GLU A 170 -16.05 8.92 -8.43
N VAL A 171 -15.01 8.10 -8.28
CA VAL A 171 -14.18 7.55 -9.35
C VAL A 171 -14.13 6.04 -9.14
N GLY A 172 -14.84 5.30 -9.99
CA GLY A 172 -14.96 3.85 -9.85
C GLY A 172 -13.70 3.07 -10.23
N SER A 173 -12.91 3.58 -11.18
CA SER A 173 -11.61 3.00 -11.55
C SER A 173 -10.69 4.04 -12.19
N LEU A 174 -9.39 3.72 -12.25
CA LEU A 174 -8.38 4.63 -12.77
C LEU A 174 -7.20 3.92 -13.42
N ARG A 175 -6.55 4.60 -14.36
CA ARG A 175 -5.33 4.15 -15.03
C ARG A 175 -4.25 5.21 -14.89
N VAL A 176 -3.11 4.87 -14.30
CA VAL A 176 -1.94 5.74 -14.21
C VAL A 176 -0.97 5.33 -15.32
N GLN A 177 -0.93 6.11 -16.40
CA GLN A 177 -0.06 5.80 -17.53
C GLN A 177 1.40 6.23 -17.26
N SER A 178 1.60 7.29 -16.48
CA SER A 178 2.93 7.79 -16.11
C SER A 178 2.85 8.62 -14.83
N GLY A 179 3.93 8.63 -14.07
CA GLY A 179 4.03 9.39 -12.83
C GLY A 179 3.32 8.72 -11.66
N ALA A 180 3.12 9.51 -10.61
CA ALA A 180 2.35 9.13 -9.44
C ALA A 180 1.43 10.29 -9.03
N PHE A 181 0.29 9.95 -8.46
CA PHE A 181 -0.75 10.87 -8.04
C PHE A 181 -1.22 10.53 -6.64
N VAL A 182 -1.71 11.54 -5.94
CA VAL A 182 -2.48 11.37 -4.71
C VAL A 182 -3.91 11.82 -4.96
N CYS A 183 -4.85 10.91 -4.73
CA CYS A 183 -6.29 11.15 -4.80
C CYS A 183 -6.83 11.41 -3.40
N TYR A 184 -7.76 12.35 -3.29
CA TYR A 184 -8.35 12.75 -2.01
C TYR A 184 -9.87 12.64 -2.02
N GLN A 185 -10.42 12.24 -0.88
CA GLN A 185 -11.86 12.07 -0.68
C GLN A 185 -12.67 13.35 -0.92
N TYR A 186 -12.14 14.52 -0.53
CA TYR A 186 -12.83 15.80 -0.61
C TYR A 186 -12.08 16.82 -1.48
N PRO A 187 -12.77 17.88 -1.97
CA PRO A 187 -12.13 18.99 -2.63
C PRO A 187 -11.10 19.69 -1.73
N GLY A 188 -10.08 20.28 -2.35
CA GLY A 188 -9.00 21.00 -1.67
C GLY A 188 -7.97 20.09 -1.01
N TYR A 189 -7.80 18.86 -1.50
CA TYR A 189 -6.82 17.89 -1.01
C TYR A 189 -7.04 17.47 0.46
N ARG A 190 -8.30 17.13 0.79
CA ARG A 190 -8.74 16.82 2.17
C ARG A 190 -9.36 15.43 2.28
N GLY A 191 -9.43 14.92 3.50
CA GLY A 191 -9.91 13.58 3.78
C GLY A 191 -8.88 12.50 3.45
N TYR A 192 -9.35 11.26 3.29
CA TYR A 192 -8.46 10.12 3.03
C TYR A 192 -7.65 10.30 1.74
N GLN A 193 -6.40 9.83 1.79
CA GLN A 193 -5.45 9.89 0.69
C GLN A 193 -5.26 8.51 0.08
N TYR A 194 -5.18 8.45 -1.24
CA TYR A 194 -4.93 7.22 -1.98
C TYR A 194 -3.81 7.45 -2.98
N ILE A 195 -2.70 6.71 -2.84
CA ILE A 195 -1.53 6.85 -3.71
C ILE A 195 -1.68 5.94 -4.94
N MET A 196 -1.67 6.56 -6.11
CA MET A 196 -1.82 5.89 -7.40
C MET A 196 -0.52 6.00 -8.19
N GLU A 197 0.04 4.87 -8.57
CA GLU A 197 1.38 4.77 -9.15
C GLU A 197 1.34 4.02 -10.48
N CYS A 198 2.12 4.45 -11.47
CA CYS A 198 2.13 3.77 -12.77
C CYS A 198 2.85 2.41 -12.76
N ASP A 199 3.71 2.16 -11.77
CA ASP A 199 4.47 0.90 -11.61
C ASP A 199 3.82 -0.11 -10.65
N ARG A 200 2.82 0.30 -9.87
CA ARG A 200 1.98 -0.58 -9.05
C ARG A 200 0.74 -1.00 -9.84
N HIS A 201 0.33 -2.27 -9.70
CA HIS A 201 -0.80 -2.84 -10.43
C HIS A 201 -0.73 -2.63 -11.96
N CYS A 202 0.47 -2.47 -12.52
CA CYS A 202 0.68 -2.06 -13.91
C CYS A 202 -0.05 -0.74 -14.28
N GLY A 203 -0.20 0.16 -13.31
CA GLY A 203 -0.95 1.40 -13.44
C GLY A 203 -2.47 1.19 -13.53
N GLU A 204 -2.99 -0.02 -13.37
CA GLU A 204 -4.41 -0.35 -13.54
C GLU A 204 -5.09 -0.60 -12.19
N TYR A 205 -6.04 0.26 -11.81
CA TYR A 205 -6.83 0.13 -10.59
C TYR A 205 -8.30 -0.04 -10.97
N LYS A 206 -8.77 -1.29 -11.03
CA LYS A 206 -10.08 -1.66 -11.61
C LYS A 206 -11.24 -1.49 -10.65
N HIS A 207 -10.96 -1.54 -9.35
CA HIS A 207 -11.95 -1.46 -8.28
C HIS A 207 -11.42 -0.55 -7.17
N PHE A 208 -12.28 0.25 -6.54
CA PHE A 208 -11.87 1.15 -5.45
C PHE A 208 -11.17 0.45 -4.26
N LYS A 209 -11.37 -0.86 -4.06
CA LYS A 209 -10.65 -1.64 -3.03
C LYS A 209 -9.15 -1.77 -3.32
N GLU A 210 -8.74 -1.57 -4.57
CA GLU A 210 -7.33 -1.55 -4.99
C GLU A 210 -6.66 -0.21 -4.68
N PHE A 211 -7.43 0.84 -4.32
CA PHE A 211 -6.88 2.16 -3.95
C PHE A 211 -6.10 2.12 -2.63
N GLY A 212 -6.40 1.13 -1.77
CA GLY A 212 -5.76 0.94 -0.48
C GLY A 212 -6.60 0.06 0.43
N SER A 213 -5.96 -0.56 1.43
CA SER A 213 -6.66 -1.45 2.38
C SER A 213 -7.72 -0.72 3.23
N HIS A 214 -7.58 0.60 3.40
CA HIS A 214 -8.54 1.45 4.10
C HIS A 214 -9.67 1.97 3.21
N SER A 215 -9.65 1.65 1.90
CA SER A 215 -10.63 2.15 0.94
C SER A 215 -11.99 1.48 1.14
N GLN A 216 -12.97 2.27 1.60
CA GLN A 216 -14.34 1.80 1.85
C GLN A 216 -15.34 2.28 0.77
N THR A 217 -14.99 3.34 0.02
CA THR A 217 -15.85 3.96 -0.99
C THR A 217 -15.02 4.41 -2.18
N PRO A 218 -15.61 4.55 -3.38
CA PRO A 218 -14.95 5.13 -4.56
C PRO A 218 -14.89 6.67 -4.53
N GLN A 219 -15.16 7.33 -3.39
CA GLN A 219 -15.26 8.78 -3.30
C GLN A 219 -13.89 9.44 -3.51
N ILE A 220 -13.73 10.19 -4.60
CA ILE A 220 -12.54 10.99 -4.93
C ILE A 220 -13.02 12.29 -5.55
N GLN A 221 -12.57 13.42 -5.00
CA GLN A 221 -13.03 14.76 -5.41
C GLN A 221 -11.91 15.77 -5.67
N SER A 222 -10.68 15.44 -5.31
CA SER A 222 -9.50 16.19 -5.78
C SER A 222 -8.31 15.25 -6.00
N ILE A 223 -7.47 15.60 -6.96
CA ILE A 223 -6.32 14.79 -7.38
C ILE A 223 -5.16 15.74 -7.66
N ARG A 224 -3.95 15.41 -7.22
CA ARG A 224 -2.74 16.13 -7.61
C ARG A 224 -1.60 15.16 -7.91
N ARG A 225 -0.64 15.64 -8.68
CA ARG A 225 0.63 14.95 -8.94
C ARG A 225 1.48 14.95 -7.68
N ILE A 226 2.26 13.89 -7.52
CA ILE A 226 3.27 13.78 -6.47
C ILE A 226 4.57 14.41 -6.95
N GLN A 227 5.19 15.21 -6.08
CA GLN A 227 6.45 15.90 -6.32
C GLN A 227 7.61 15.11 -5.67
N GLN A 228 8.74 15.03 -6.39
CA GLN A 228 9.97 14.35 -5.96
C GLN A 228 11.03 15.35 -5.47
#